data_AF-A0A127SBW8-F1
#
_entry.id   AF-A0A127SBW8-F1
#
_cell.length_a   1.000
_cell.length_b   1.000
_cell.length_c   1.000
_cell.angle_alpha   90.00
_cell.angle_beta   90.00
_cell.angle_gamma   90.00
#
_symmetry.space_group_name_H-M   'P 1'
#
loop_
_entity.id
_entity.type
_entity.pdbx_description
1 polymer ?
#
loop_
_entity_poly.entity_id
_entity_poly.type
_entity_poly.pdbx_seq_one_letter_code
_entity_poly.pdbx_strand_id
1 'polypeptide(L)' 'MIYLLDTNICIYVINNKPQQVFERFKQYQLGQLAISSITASELAFGVEKSGSERNKQ' A
#
# COMPACT_ATOMS: atom_id res chain seq x y z
N MET A 1 -11.05 -6.41 -14.30
CA MET A 1 -11.52 -6.68 -12.92
C MET A 1 -10.72 -5.76 -11.99
N ILE A 2 -11.37 -5.13 -11.02
CA ILE A 2 -10.70 -4.25 -10.06
C ILE A 2 -10.37 -5.07 -8.81
N TYR A 3 -9.13 -5.01 -8.34
CA TYR A 3 -8.71 -5.61 -7.07
C TYR A 3 -8.67 -4.54 -5.99
N LEU A 4 -9.35 -4.79 -4.87
CA LEU A 4 -9.29 -3.97 -3.69
C LEU A 4 -8.15 -4.46 -2.80
N LEU A 5 -7.16 -3.61 -2.52
CA LEU A 5 -6.04 -3.97 -1.67
C LEU A 5 -6.39 -3.74 -0.19
N ASP A 6 -5.99 -4.70 0.64
CA ASP A 6 -5.99 -4.57 2.09
C ASP A 6 -4.79 -3.74 2.57
N THR A 7 -4.91 -3.18 3.77
CA THR A 7 -3.89 -2.37 4.43
C THR A 7 -2.55 -3.09 4.52
N ASN A 8 -2.54 -4.39 4.83
CA ASN A 8 -1.31 -5.17 4.90
C ASN A 8 -0.58 -5.25 3.55
N ILE A 9 -1.34 -5.43 2.46
CA ILE A 9 -0.76 -5.50 1.11
C ILE A 9 -0.19 -4.13 0.72
N CYS A 10 -0.89 -3.04 1.02
CA CYS A 10 -0.37 -1.69 0.81
C CYS A 10 0.94 -1.47 1.59
N ILE A 11 1.00 -1.88 2.86
CA ILE A 11 2.23 -1.78 3.68
C ILE A 11 3.38 -2.57 3.04
N TYR A 12 3.12 -3.78 2.55
CA TYR A 12 4.15 -4.59 1.89
C TYR A 12 4.67 -3.95 0.59
N VAL A 13 3.78 -3.34 -0.20
CA VAL A 13 4.14 -2.60 -1.40
C VAL A 13 4.98 -1.36 -1.06
N ILE A 14 4.54 -0.54 -0.09
CA ILE A 14 5.25 0.69 0.36
C ILE A 14 6.64 0.37 0.92
N ASN A 15 6.77 -0.74 1.65
CA ASN A 15 8.04 -1.17 2.23
C ASN A 15 8.87 -2.05 1.29
N ASN A 16 8.37 -2.36 0.09
CA ASN A 16 8.97 -3.30 -0.86
C ASN A 16 9.39 -4.63 -0.20
N LYS A 17 8.58 -5.12 0.74
CA LYS A 17 8.88 -6.31 1.52
C LYS A 17 7.59 -7.08 1.84
N PRO A 18 7.45 -8.34 1.39
CA PRO A 18 8.39 -9.10 0.55
C PRO A 18 8.37 -8.64 -0.92
N GLN A 19 9.54 -8.70 -1.59
CA GLN A 19 9.73 -8.20 -2.96
C GLN A 19 8.73 -8.78 -3.98
N GLN A 20 8.35 -10.05 -3.82
CA GLN A 20 7.37 -10.72 -4.69
C GLN A 20 6.02 -9.98 -4.76
N VAL A 21 5.59 -9.35 -3.66
CA VAL A 21 4.33 -8.59 -3.63
C VAL A 21 4.45 -7.33 -4.48
N PHE A 22 5.59 -6.64 -4.40
CA PHE A 22 5.85 -5.46 -5.20
C PHE A 22 6.00 -5.79 -6.69
N GLU A 23 6.66 -6.89 -7.03
CA GLU A 23 6.76 -7.38 -8.41
C GLU A 23 5.39 -7.69 -9.00
N ARG A 24 4.52 -8.36 -8.24
CA ARG A 24 3.15 -8.62 -8.65
C ARG A 24 2.34 -7.33 -8.78
N PHE A 25 2.53 -6.36 -7.88
CA PHE A 25 1.87 -5.06 -7.96
C PHE A 25 2.21 -4.33 -9.27
N LYS A 26 3.47 -4.37 -9.72
CA LYS A 26 3.90 -3.76 -10.99
C LYS A 26 3.26 -4.35 -12.24
N GLN A 27 2.70 -5.55 -12.17
CA GLN A 27 2.03 -6.18 -13.31
C GLN A 27 0.63 -5.60 -13.58
N TYR A 28 0.05 -4.88 -12.63
CA TYR A 28 -1.27 -4.26 -12.78
C TYR A 28 -1.17 -2.86 -13.39
N GLN A 29 -2.15 -2.52 -14.21
CA GLN A 29 -2.31 -1.20 -14.82
C GLN A 29 -3.12 -0.28 -13.91
N LEU A 30 -2.98 1.02 -14.14
CA LEU A 30 -3.84 2.05 -13.53
C LEU A 30 -5.32 1.72 -13.78
N GLY A 31 -6.14 1.84 -12.72
CA GLY A 31 -7.56 1.48 -12.77
C GLY A 31 -7.86 0.00 -12.53
N GLN A 32 -6.86 -0.87 -12.42
CA GLN A 32 -7.05 -2.27 -12.01
C GLN A 32 -6.94 -2.49 -10.51
N LEU A 33 -6.39 -1.51 -9.78
CA LEU A 33 -6.20 -1.56 -8.33
C LEU A 33 -6.95 -0.42 -7.66
N ALA A 34 -7.56 -0.70 -6.52
CA ALA A 34 -8.22 0.26 -5.66
C ALA A 34 -7.85 0.01 -4.20
N ILE A 35 -8.01 1.03 -3.36
CA ILE A 35 -7.96 0.91 -1.90
C ILE A 35 -9.24 1.52 -1.33
N SER A 36 -9.67 1.05 -0.16
CA SER A 36 -10.78 1.66 0.55
C SER A 36 -10.34 2.97 1.23
N SER A 37 -11.27 3.88 1.50
CA SER A 37 -10.99 5.07 2.31
C SER A 37 -10.56 4.72 3.74
N ILE A 38 -11.02 3.58 4.27
CA ILE A 38 -10.62 3.05 5.57
C ILE A 38 -9.13 2.67 5.54
N THR A 39 -8.73 1.87 4.56
CA THR A 39 -7.32 1.49 4.33
C THR A 39 -6.42 2.72 4.16
N ALA A 40 -6.88 3.73 3.42
CA ALA A 40 -6.14 4.99 3.28
C ALA A 40 -5.95 5.70 4.63
N SER A 41 -6.98 5.70 5.48
CA SER A 41 -6.93 6.32 6.81
C SER A 41 -6.00 5.56 7.76
N GLU A 42 -6.03 4.23 7.74
CA GLU A 42 -5.14 3.38 8.53
C GLU A 42 -3.67 3.57 8.14
N LEU A 43 -3.38 3.67 6.84
CA LEU A 43 -2.03 3.93 6.34
C LEU A 43 -1.52 5.29 6.81
N ALA A 44 -2.32 6.36 6.66
CA ALA A 44 -1.96 7.70 7.11
C ALA A 44 -1.68 7.74 8.62
N PHE A 45 -2.55 7.10 9.43
CA PHE A 45 -2.32 6.96 10.86
C PHE A 45 -1.05 6.16 11.18
N GLY A 46 -0.80 5.07 10.45
CA GLY A 46 0.40 4.25 10.62
C GLY A 46 1.69 5.02 10.33
N VAL A 47 1.70 5.87 9.30
CA VAL A 47 2.84 6.74 8.98
C VAL A 47 3.13 7.69 10.13
N GLU A 48 2.12 8.42 10.63
CA GLU A 48 2.31 9.35 11.74
C GLU A 48 2.75 8.66 13.02
N LYS A 49 2.11 7.53 13.36
CA LYS A 49 2.45 6.77 14.57
C LYS A 49 3.87 6.19 14.53
N SER A 50 4.33 5.75 13.36
CA SER A 50 5.65 5.12 13.22
C SER A 50 6.81 6.12 13.27
N GLY A 51 6.55 7.41 13.04
CA GLY A 51 7.59 8.43 12.93
C GLY A 51 8.54 8.21 11.75
N SER A 52 8.13 7.43 10.74
CA SER A 52 8.99 7.10 9.60
C SER A 52 9.08 8.29 8.63
N GLU A 53 10.18 9.03 8.68
CA GLU A 53 10.45 10.14 7.77
C GLU A 53 10.44 9.71 6.29
N ARG A 54 10.80 8.45 6.00
CA ARG A 54 10.71 7.89 4.64
C ARG A 54 9.27 7.79 4.14
N ASN A 55 8.32 7.41 5.01
CA ASN A 55 6.94 7.18 4.61
C ASN A 55 6.08 8.47 4.69
N LYS A 56 6.64 9.55 5.25
CA LYS A 56 6.02 10.89 5.28
C LYS A 56 6.31 11.72 4.03
N GLN A 57 7.38 11.40 3.30
CA GLN A 57 7.80 12.06 2.06
C GLN A 57 7.15 11.40 0.85
#